data_AF-A0A1Y0VU43-F1
#
_entry.id   AF-A0A1Y0VU43-F1
#
_cell.length_a   1.000
_cell.length_b   1.000
_cell.length_c   1.000
_cell.angle_alpha   90.00
_cell.angle_beta   90.00
_cell.angle_gamma   90.00
#
_symmetry.space_group_name_H-M   'P 1'
#
loop_
_entity.id
_entity.type
_entity.pdbx_description
1 polymer ?
#
loop_
_entity_poly.entity_id
_entity_poly.type
_entity_poly.pdbx_seq_one_letter_code
_entity_poly.pdbx_strand_id
1 'polypeptide(L)' 'MMYGEGYRYAQQYSVSSGEIVGEIPVGIETNENTDMPYWPFFNNATYKEVWIGNVGKWLSVIAEVIKYK' A
#
# COMPACT_ATOMS: atom_id res chain seq x y z
N MET A 1 0.07 -4.11 5.23
CA MET A 1 0.65 -3.55 3.99
C MET A 1 1.24 -2.17 4.19
N MET A 2 0.81 -1.38 5.19
CA MET A 2 1.50 -0.14 5.53
C MET A 2 2.91 -0.44 6.04
N TYR A 3 3.92 0.17 5.42
CA TYR A 3 5.30 -0.01 5.84
C TYR A 3 5.51 0.59 7.24
N GLY A 4 6.10 -0.19 8.14
CA GLY A 4 6.30 0.20 9.55
C GLY A 4 5.10 -0.02 10.48
N GLU A 5 3.92 -0.38 9.96
CA GLU A 5 2.72 -0.68 10.77
C GLU A 5 2.22 -2.11 10.55
N GLY A 6 2.24 -2.93 11.62
CA GLY A 6 1.89 -4.35 11.58
C GLY A 6 3.04 -5.25 11.13
N TYR A 7 2.72 -6.36 10.44
CA TYR A 7 3.69 -7.38 10.02
C TYR A 7 3.48 -7.81 8.56
N ARG A 8 4.52 -8.44 7.97
CA ARG A 8 4.51 -9.00 6.60
C ARG A 8 4.16 -7.98 5.50
N TYR A 9 4.65 -6.75 5.63
CA TYR A 9 4.67 -5.80 4.52
C TYR A 9 5.85 -6.11 3.60
N ALA A 10 5.67 -5.83 2.30
CA ALA A 10 6.73 -5.92 1.31
C ALA A 10 7.57 -4.64 1.33
N GLN A 11 8.79 -4.72 0.80
CA GLN A 11 9.54 -3.52 0.44
C GLN A 11 8.76 -2.71 -0.60
N GLN A 12 8.56 -1.43 -0.31
CA GLN A 12 7.80 -0.52 -1.16
C GLN A 12 8.74 0.33 -2.02
N TYR A 13 8.19 0.93 -3.08
CA TYR A 13 8.93 1.72 -4.03
C TYR A 13 8.29 3.10 -4.24
N SER A 14 9.09 4.13 -4.01
CA SER A 14 8.85 5.50 -4.39
C SER A 14 9.99 5.98 -5.28
N VAL A 15 9.65 6.50 -6.47
CA VAL A 15 10.63 6.94 -7.48
C VAL A 15 11.61 8.00 -6.93
N SER A 16 11.09 8.93 -6.13
CA SER A 16 11.84 10.14 -5.75
C SER A 16 12.24 10.20 -4.28
N SER A 17 11.58 9.43 -3.41
CA SER A 17 11.66 9.64 -1.97
C SER A 17 12.25 8.45 -1.20
N GLY A 18 12.48 7.31 -1.86
CA GLY A 18 12.91 6.08 -1.18
C GLY A 18 11.79 5.45 -0.35
N GLU A 19 12.13 4.47 0.49
CA GLU A 19 11.20 3.77 1.38
C GLU A 19 10.86 4.64 2.61
N ILE A 20 9.59 4.76 2.96
CA ILE A 20 9.07 5.70 3.97
C ILE A 20 8.07 5.00 4.91
N VAL A 21 8.29 5.14 6.22
CA VAL A 21 7.33 4.67 7.24
C VAL A 21 5.97 5.33 7.06
N GLY A 22 4.92 4.51 7.05
CA GLY A 22 3.53 4.94 6.82
C GLY A 22 3.09 4.88 5.36
N GLU A 23 3.99 4.55 4.42
CA GLU A 23 3.59 4.39 3.03
C GLU A 23 2.72 3.16 2.80
N ILE A 24 1.82 3.26 1.83
CA ILE A 24 0.84 2.22 1.50
C ILE A 24 0.95 1.95 -0.01
N PRO A 25 1.05 0.67 -0.44
CA PRO A 25 1.03 0.34 -1.85
C PRO A 25 -0.25 0.82 -2.52
N VAL A 26 -0.21 0.98 -3.83
CA VAL A 26 -1.41 1.27 -4.63
C VAL A 26 -2.51 0.22 -4.41
N GLY A 27 -2.13 -1.06 -4.29
CA GLY A 27 -3.07 -2.14 -4.01
C GLY A 27 -2.42 -3.53 -4.02
N ILE A 28 -3.22 -4.53 -4.38
CA ILE A 28 -2.78 -5.91 -4.65
C ILE A 28 -3.28 -6.26 -6.05
N GLU A 29 -2.46 -6.93 -6.85
CA GLU A 29 -2.90 -7.47 -8.14
C GLU A 29 -3.23 -8.96 -8.04
N THR A 30 -4.06 -9.41 -8.97
CA THR A 30 -4.39 -10.82 -9.15
C THR A 30 -3.25 -11.55 -9.87
N ASN A 31 -3.11 -12.84 -9.61
CA ASN A 31 -2.20 -13.70 -10.36
C ASN A 31 -2.83 -14.00 -11.72
N GLU A 32 -2.42 -13.26 -12.74
CA GLU A 32 -2.96 -13.37 -14.10
C GLU A 32 -4.50 -13.27 -14.08
N ASN A 33 -5.18 -14.26 -14.66
CA ASN A 33 -6.64 -14.36 -14.73
C ASN A 33 -7.26 -15.12 -13.56
N THR A 34 -6.50 -15.39 -12.49
CA THR A 34 -6.99 -16.10 -11.30
C THR A 34 -7.40 -15.12 -10.21
N ASP A 35 -8.36 -15.49 -9.36
CA ASP A 35 -8.74 -14.70 -8.19
C ASP A 35 -7.83 -15.00 -6.98
N MET A 36 -6.52 -14.98 -7.21
CA MET A 36 -5.51 -15.21 -6.18
C MET A 36 -4.59 -13.99 -6.08
N PRO A 37 -4.21 -13.55 -4.87
CA PRO A 37 -3.27 -12.44 -4.71
C PRO A 37 -1.91 -12.79 -5.29
N TYR A 38 -1.27 -11.80 -5.92
CA TYR A 38 0.04 -11.94 -6.53
C TYR A 38 1.02 -10.89 -6.00
N TRP A 39 2.28 -11.31 -5.90
CA TRP A 39 3.37 -10.58 -5.28
C TRP A 39 4.59 -10.55 -6.21
N PRO A 40 4.54 -9.74 -7.28
CA PRO A 40 5.63 -9.68 -8.25
C PRO A 40 6.92 -9.15 -7.63
N PHE A 41 8.03 -9.64 -8.17
CA PHE A 41 9.36 -9.18 -7.78
C PHE A 41 9.70 -7.80 -8.36
N PHE A 42 9.19 -7.50 -9.56
CA PHE A 42 9.42 -6.24 -10.25
C PHE A 42 8.57 -5.11 -9.67
N ASN A 43 9.04 -3.87 -9.84
CA ASN A 43 8.28 -2.70 -9.47
C ASN A 43 7.08 -2.55 -10.43
N ASN A 44 5.90 -2.87 -9.94
CA ASN A 44 4.64 -2.74 -10.64
C ASN A 44 3.76 -1.71 -9.93
N ALA A 45 2.83 -1.13 -10.68
CA ALA A 45 2.00 -0.04 -10.19
C ALA A 45 1.08 -0.44 -9.02
N THR A 46 0.88 -1.72 -8.71
CA THR A 46 -0.09 -2.16 -7.69
C THR A 46 0.59 -2.59 -6.39
N TYR A 47 1.45 -3.60 -6.41
CA TYR A 47 1.96 -4.24 -5.18
C TYR A 47 3.11 -3.50 -4.51
N LYS A 48 3.99 -2.87 -5.29
CA LYS A 48 5.20 -2.20 -4.76
C LYS A 48 5.17 -0.69 -4.85
N GLU A 49 4.52 -0.12 -5.87
CA GLU A 49 4.52 1.32 -6.06
C GLU A 49 3.62 2.03 -5.03
N VAL A 50 4.09 3.19 -4.57
CA VAL A 50 3.39 4.02 -3.58
C VAL A 50 2.93 5.33 -4.19
N TRP A 51 1.64 5.62 -4.03
CA TRP A 51 1.02 6.88 -4.46
C TRP A 51 0.43 7.65 -3.28
N ILE A 52 0.53 8.98 -3.31
CA ILE A 52 0.06 9.87 -2.24
C ILE A 52 -1.45 9.72 -1.99
N GLY A 53 -2.24 9.46 -3.04
CA GLY A 53 -3.69 9.38 -2.95
C GLY A 53 -4.20 8.29 -1.99
N ASN A 54 -3.48 7.19 -1.83
CA ASN A 54 -3.89 6.08 -0.96
C ASN A 54 -3.76 6.43 0.52
N VAL A 55 -2.63 7.03 0.90
CA VAL A 55 -2.41 7.52 2.26
C VAL A 55 -3.45 8.59 2.60
N GLY A 56 -3.73 9.52 1.68
CA GLY A 56 -4.77 10.54 1.88
C GLY A 56 -6.15 9.95 2.17
N LYS A 57 -6.59 8.96 1.37
CA LYS A 57 -7.87 8.26 1.60
C LYS A 57 -7.88 7.50 2.92
N TRP A 58 -6.79 6.83 3.27
CA TRP A 58 -6.65 6.12 4.55
C TRP A 58 -6.83 7.08 5.73
N LEU A 59 -6.16 8.24 5.69
CA LEU A 59 -6.31 9.27 6.73
C LEU A 59 -7.75 9.79 6.81
N SER A 60 -8.44 9.99 5.69
CA SER A 60 -9.86 10.38 5.69
C SER A 60 -10.76 9.34 6.35
N VAL A 61 -10.56 8.05 6.06
CA VAL A 61 -11.32 6.96 6.70
C VAL A 61 -11.07 6.92 8.21
N ILE A 62 -9.80 6.99 8.63
CA ILE A 62 -9.44 6.98 10.04
C ILE A 62 -10.03 8.19 10.78
N ALA A 63 -10.01 9.37 10.17
CA ALA A 63 -10.61 10.57 10.73
C ALA A 63 -12.12 10.42 11.00
N GLU A 64 -12.86 9.72 10.12
CA GLU A 64 -14.27 9.41 10.37
C GLU A 64 -14.43 8.35 11.47
N VAL A 65 -13.65 7.27 11.43
CA VAL A 65 -13.74 6.18 12.41
C VAL A 65 -13.49 6.66 13.85
N ILE A 66 -12.53 7.57 14.04
CA ILE A 66 -12.19 8.08 15.38
C ILE A 66 -13.33 8.91 15.99
N LYS A 67 -14.23 9.51 15.19
CA LYS A 67 -15.39 10.26 15.73
C LYS A 67 -16.41 9.38 16.45
N TYR A 68 -16.45 8.09 16.12
CA TYR A 68 -17.39 7.11 16.68
C TYR A 68 -16.76 6.26 17.80
N LYS A 69 -15.51 6.56 18.19
CA LYS A 69 -14.87 6.01 19.39
C LYS A 69 -15.07 6.95 20.58
#